data_AF-A0A662DC30-F1
#
_entry.id   AF-A0A662DC30-F1
#
_cell.length_a   1.000
_cell.length_b   1.000
_cell.length_c   1.000
_cell.angle_alpha   90.00
_cell.angle_beta   90.00
_cell.angle_gamma   90.00
#
_symmetry.space_group_name_H-M   'P 1'
#
loop_
_entity.id
_entity.type
_entity.pdbx_description
1 polymer ?
#
loop_
_entity_poly.entity_id
_entity_poly.type
_entity_poly.pdbx_seq_one_letter_code
_entity_poly.pdbx_strand_id
1 'polypeptide(L)'
;MSIKMNKKLKQINFLTTIQKILSKIFHILGWLFLAGWISFTVFIFTWLVFTSLKSNREIFAGVWNLPKILHWDNYVRVLTKFDMSIYFKNSILVVSLCVLFILILSLPPAYVLSRYRFKGRSLISNLFIV
;
A
#
# COMPACT_ATOMS: atom_id res chain seq x y z
N MET A 1 44.47 -30.05 -25.85
CA MET A 1 43.12 -29.45 -25.97
C MET A 1 42.32 -29.44 -24.65
N SER A 2 42.46 -30.45 -23.79
CA SER A 2 41.74 -30.59 -22.49
C SER A 2 41.95 -29.45 -21.46
N ILE A 3 43.16 -28.88 -21.35
CA ILE A 3 43.50 -27.93 -20.28
C ILE A 3 42.79 -26.57 -20.43
N LYS A 4 42.55 -26.10 -21.66
CA LYS A 4 41.83 -24.82 -21.91
C LYS A 4 40.34 -24.92 -21.55
N MET A 5 39.75 -26.10 -21.67
CA MET A 5 38.33 -26.33 -21.42
C MET A 5 38.01 -26.26 -19.91
N ASN A 6 38.88 -26.81 -19.06
CA ASN A 6 38.70 -26.76 -17.60
C ASN A 6 38.79 -25.33 -17.04
N LYS A 7 39.67 -24.49 -17.62
CA LYS A 7 39.81 -23.07 -17.24
C LYS A 7 38.55 -22.25 -17.58
N LYS A 8 37.94 -22.51 -18.74
CA LYS A 8 36.70 -21.85 -19.18
C LYS A 8 35.50 -22.28 -18.34
N LEU A 9 35.40 -23.56 -17.99
CA LEU A 9 34.37 -24.09 -17.09
C LEU A 9 34.46 -23.49 -15.69
N LYS A 10 35.68 -23.35 -15.15
CA LYS A 10 35.91 -22.70 -13.84
C LYS A 10 35.50 -21.22 -13.86
N GLN A 11 35.74 -20.52 -14.97
CA GLN A 11 35.34 -19.12 -15.16
C GLN A 11 33.81 -18.96 -15.27
N ILE A 12 33.11 -19.86 -15.96
CA ILE A 12 31.64 -19.86 -16.06
C ILE A 12 30.98 -20.14 -14.70
N ASN A 13 31.51 -21.10 -13.94
CA ASN A 13 31.03 -21.40 -12.58
C ASN A 13 31.32 -20.24 -11.60
N PHE A 14 32.42 -19.51 -11.81
CA PHE A 14 32.75 -18.33 -11.00
C PHE A 14 31.79 -17.16 -11.26
N LEU A 15 31.51 -16.84 -12.52
CA LEU A 15 30.58 -15.76 -12.89
C LEU A 15 29.15 -16.03 -12.41
N THR A 16 28.68 -17.28 -12.50
CA THR A 16 27.35 -17.67 -12.00
C THR A 16 27.28 -17.67 -10.46
N THR A 17 28.39 -17.96 -9.77
CA THR A 17 28.46 -17.85 -8.30
C THR A 17 28.40 -16.39 -7.85
N ILE A 18 29.11 -15.48 -8.52
CA ILE A 18 29.04 -14.04 -8.24
C ILE A 18 27.62 -13.51 -8.49
N GLN A 19 26.98 -13.88 -9.60
CA GLN A 19 25.59 -13.49 -9.89
C GLN A 19 24.59 -14.00 -8.84
N LYS A 20 24.76 -15.23 -8.34
CA LYS A 20 23.94 -15.79 -7.25
C LYS A 20 24.15 -15.08 -5.91
N ILE A 21 25.37 -14.66 -5.59
CA ILE A 21 25.67 -13.92 -4.37
C ILE A 21 25.09 -12.50 -4.45
N LEU A 22 25.28 -11.81 -5.58
CA LEU A 22 24.68 -10.49 -5.82
C LEU A 22 23.16 -10.53 -5.70
N SER A 23 22.48 -11.48 -6.34
CA SER A 23 21.01 -11.58 -6.24
C SER A 23 20.54 -11.88 -4.82
N LYS A 24 21.27 -12.72 -4.07
CA LYS A 24 20.96 -13.01 -2.67
C LYS A 24 21.13 -11.78 -1.77
N ILE A 25 22.15 -10.95 -2.01
CA ILE A 25 22.35 -9.67 -1.31
C ILE A 25 21.21 -8.69 -1.61
N PHE A 26 20.82 -8.53 -2.89
CA PHE A 26 19.68 -7.68 -3.27
C PHE A 26 18.38 -8.15 -2.61
N HIS A 27 18.15 -9.47 -2.55
CA HIS A 27 17.00 -10.02 -1.84
C HIS A 27 17.08 -9.71 -0.34
N ILE A 28 18.19 -9.98 0.34
CA ILE A 28 18.34 -9.69 1.78
C ILE A 28 18.12 -8.20 2.07
N LEU A 29 18.67 -7.32 1.25
CA LEU A 29 18.47 -5.88 1.38
C LEU A 29 17.00 -5.48 1.19
N GLY A 30 16.31 -6.07 0.20
CA GLY A 30 14.88 -5.86 -0.03
C GLY A 30 14.03 -6.33 1.15
N TRP A 31 14.32 -7.50 1.72
CA TRP A 31 13.63 -8.02 2.90
C TRP A 31 13.87 -7.15 4.13
N LEU A 32 15.09 -6.61 4.31
CA LEU A 32 15.41 -5.71 5.41
C LEU A 32 14.68 -4.37 5.27
N PHE A 33 14.58 -3.82 4.06
CA PHE A 33 13.80 -2.62 3.78
C PHE A 33 12.30 -2.85 4.05
N LEU A 34 11.74 -3.96 3.57
CA LEU A 34 10.34 -4.32 3.83
C LEU A 34 10.07 -4.50 5.32
N ALA A 35 10.96 -5.18 6.05
CA ALA A 35 10.83 -5.35 7.50
C ALA A 35 10.88 -4.00 8.24
N GLY A 36 11.78 -3.10 7.84
CA GLY A 36 11.84 -1.73 8.37
C GLY A 36 10.55 -0.95 8.11
N TRP A 37 10.03 -1.03 6.88
CA TRP A 37 8.78 -0.36 6.48
C TRP A 37 7.57 -0.87 7.26
N ILE A 38 7.45 -2.18 7.44
CA ILE A 38 6.39 -2.81 8.24
C ILE A 38 6.50 -2.36 9.70
N SER A 39 7.70 -2.41 10.29
CA SER A 39 7.92 -2.00 11.67
C SER A 39 7.54 -0.54 11.90
N PHE A 40 7.95 0.35 10.99
CA PHE A 40 7.58 1.77 11.04
C PHE A 40 6.07 1.98 10.94
N THR A 41 5.40 1.26 10.03
CA THR A 41 3.95 1.33 9.86
C THR A 41 3.23 0.85 11.12
N VAL A 42 3.60 -0.33 11.66
CA VAL A 42 2.99 -0.85 12.88
C VAL A 42 3.21 0.09 14.06
N PHE A 43 4.40 0.68 14.17
CA PHE A 43 4.72 1.64 15.20
C PHE A 43 3.82 2.89 15.12
N ILE A 44 3.69 3.51 13.95
CA ILE A 44 2.85 4.72 13.81
C ILE A 44 1.37 4.42 14.04
N PHE A 45 0.87 3.27 13.58
CA PHE A 45 -0.52 2.85 13.83
C PHE A 45 -0.77 2.59 15.31
N THR A 46 0.14 1.90 15.99
CA THR A 46 0.04 1.63 17.43
C THR A 46 0.06 2.94 18.22
N TRP A 47 0.94 3.86 17.85
CA TRP A 47 1.02 5.19 18.46
C TRP A 47 -0.23 6.03 18.21
N LEU A 48 -0.83 5.97 17.02
CA LEU A 48 -2.10 6.62 16.69
C LEU A 48 -3.24 6.10 17.57
N VAL A 49 -3.34 4.79 17.77
CA VAL A 49 -4.34 4.18 18.64
C VAL A 49 -4.17 4.65 20.08
N PHE A 50 -2.94 4.62 20.61
CA PHE A 50 -2.67 5.12 21.96
C PHE A 50 -2.99 6.60 22.11
N THR A 51 -2.71 7.41 21.08
CA THR A 51 -3.02 8.84 21.09
C THR A 51 -4.52 9.11 21.06
N SER A 52 -5.30 8.30 20.32
CA SER A 52 -6.77 8.39 20.31
C SER A 52 -7.40 8.13 21.68
N LEU A 53 -6.72 7.39 22.56
CA LEU A 53 -7.17 7.04 23.91
C LEU A 53 -6.73 8.05 24.99
N LYS A 54 -5.89 9.04 24.65
CA LYS A 54 -5.41 10.07 25.59
C LYS A 54 -6.43 11.19 25.81
N SER A 55 -6.33 11.85 26.96
CA SER A 55 -7.06 13.11 27.21
C SER A 55 -6.38 14.29 26.51
N ASN A 56 -7.15 15.33 26.13
CA ASN A 56 -6.62 16.56 25.51
C ASN A 56 -5.45 17.15 26.32
N ARG A 57 -5.54 17.15 27.66
CA ARG A 57 -4.45 17.65 28.53
C ARG A 57 -3.16 16.83 28.42
N GLU A 58 -3.26 15.52 28.22
CA GLU A 58 -2.09 14.64 28.09
C GLU A 58 -1.42 14.77 26.72
N ILE A 59 -2.22 15.06 25.68
CA ILE A 59 -1.70 15.34 24.33
C ILE A 59 -0.86 16.62 24.34
N PHE A 60 -1.33 17.69 25.00
CA PHE A 60 -0.59 18.95 25.12
C PHE A 60 0.61 18.88 26.07
N ALA A 61 0.60 18.00 27.08
CA ALA A 61 1.71 17.84 28.03
C ALA A 61 2.85 16.96 27.50
N GLY A 62 2.60 16.08 26.52
CA GLY A 62 3.62 15.22 25.95
C GLY A 62 3.07 14.28 24.87
N VAL A 63 3.30 14.66 23.62
CA VAL A 63 2.83 13.94 22.43
C VAL A 63 3.35 12.49 22.37
N TRP A 64 4.58 12.25 22.85
CA TRP A 64 5.26 10.95 22.84
C TRP A 64 5.10 10.09 24.11
N ASN A 65 4.48 10.63 25.18
CA ASN A 65 4.35 9.88 26.44
C ASN A 65 3.31 8.77 26.34
N LEU A 66 3.47 7.65 27.04
CA LEU A 66 2.41 6.63 27.09
C LEU A 66 1.18 7.18 27.85
N PRO A 67 -0.06 6.83 27.44
CA PRO A 67 -1.28 7.25 28.14
C PRO A 67 -1.23 6.76 29.59
N LYS A 68 -1.48 7.65 30.56
CA LYS A 68 -1.56 7.26 31.97
C LYS A 68 -2.93 6.69 32.32
N ILE A 69 -3.97 7.10 31.58
CA ILE A 69 -5.36 6.69 31.77
C ILE A 69 -5.98 6.44 30.39
N LEU A 70 -6.65 5.29 30.22
CA LEU A 70 -7.32 4.93 28.97
C LEU A 70 -8.72 5.59 28.94
N HIS A 71 -8.92 6.59 28.07
CA HIS A 71 -10.20 7.31 27.96
C HIS A 71 -11.07 6.78 26.82
N TRP A 72 -11.79 5.70 27.09
CA TRP A 72 -12.79 5.13 26.16
C TRP A 72 -13.97 6.07 25.89
N ASP A 73 -14.28 6.97 26.83
CA ASP A 73 -15.29 8.02 26.68
C ASP A 73 -15.07 8.94 25.48
N ASN A 74 -13.83 9.06 24.99
CA ASN A 74 -13.54 9.86 23.80
C ASN A 74 -14.28 9.32 22.57
N TYR A 75 -14.35 8.00 22.40
CA TYR A 75 -15.06 7.39 21.28
C TYR A 75 -16.57 7.61 21.36
N VAL A 76 -17.15 7.40 22.55
CA VAL A 76 -18.59 7.63 22.77
C VAL A 76 -18.93 9.10 22.56
N ARG A 77 -18.11 10.01 23.08
CA ARG A 77 -18.30 11.46 22.91
C ARG A 77 -18.24 11.89 21.45
N VAL A 78 -17.31 11.35 20.66
CA VAL A 78 -17.21 11.66 19.22
C VAL A 78 -18.43 11.13 18.46
N LEU A 79 -18.93 9.96 18.84
CA LEU A 79 -20.12 9.35 18.22
C LEU A 79 -21.43 10.05 18.59
N THR A 80 -21.57 10.59 19.81
CA THR A 80 -22.82 11.19 20.30
C THR A 80 -22.86 12.72 20.27
N LYS A 81 -21.75 13.41 20.53
CA LYS A 81 -21.71 14.89 20.58
C LYS A 81 -21.36 15.54 19.26
N PHE A 82 -20.64 14.86 18.39
CA PHE A 82 -20.40 15.33 17.04
C PHE A 82 -21.40 14.61 16.14
N ASP A 83 -22.02 15.31 15.21
CA ASP A 83 -22.92 14.75 14.19
C ASP A 83 -22.19 13.81 13.19
N MET A 84 -21.19 13.07 13.67
CA MET A 84 -20.41 12.08 12.93
C MET A 84 -21.30 11.07 12.23
N SER A 85 -22.46 10.70 12.79
CA SER A 85 -23.42 9.84 12.11
C SER A 85 -23.93 10.44 10.79
N ILE A 86 -24.17 11.76 10.75
CA ILE A 86 -24.63 12.48 9.57
C ILE A 86 -23.51 12.56 8.53
N TYR A 87 -22.30 12.95 8.95
CA TYR A 87 -21.14 13.01 8.05
C TYR A 87 -20.78 11.65 7.45
N PHE A 88 -20.86 10.59 8.26
CA PHE A 88 -20.62 9.21 7.82
C PHE A 88 -21.66 8.75 6.79
N LYS A 89 -22.95 9.00 7.05
CA LYS A 89 -24.03 8.69 6.09
C LYS A 89 -23.89 9.47 4.78
N ASN A 90 -23.56 10.76 4.84
CA ASN A 90 -23.34 11.58 3.65
C ASN A 90 -22.17 11.04 2.82
N SER A 91 -21.07 10.67 3.47
CA SER A 91 -19.90 10.11 2.79
C SER A 91 -20.24 8.79 2.10
N ILE A 92 -20.96 7.90 2.78
CA ILE A 92 -21.42 6.63 2.19
C ILE A 92 -22.32 6.89 0.98
N LEU A 93 -23.32 7.77 1.11
CA LEU A 93 -24.25 8.07 0.04
C LEU A 93 -23.51 8.62 -1.19
N VAL A 94 -22.60 9.57 -0.99
CA VAL A 94 -21.81 10.17 -2.07
C VAL A 94 -20.90 9.13 -2.74
N VAL A 95 -20.16 8.34 -1.96
CA VAL A 95 -19.26 7.31 -2.49
C VAL A 95 -20.03 6.24 -3.26
N SER A 96 -21.14 5.74 -2.72
CA SER A 96 -21.97 4.74 -3.40
C SER A 96 -22.53 5.26 -4.72
N LEU A 97 -23.03 6.50 -4.76
CA LEU A 97 -23.49 7.11 -6.00
C LEU A 97 -22.34 7.28 -6.99
N CYS A 98 -21.19 7.81 -6.56
CA CYS A 98 -20.02 7.96 -7.42
C CYS A 98 -19.58 6.62 -8.03
N VAL A 99 -19.46 5.56 -7.23
CA VAL A 99 -19.09 4.23 -7.72
C VAL A 99 -20.12 3.71 -8.72
N LEU A 100 -21.42 3.87 -8.45
CA LEU A 100 -22.47 3.45 -9.37
C LEU A 100 -22.37 4.17 -10.72
N PHE A 101 -22.20 5.50 -10.71
CA PHE A 101 -22.02 6.27 -11.94
C PHE A 101 -20.74 5.90 -12.69
N ILE A 102 -19.62 5.72 -11.97
CA ILE A 102 -18.34 5.31 -12.55
C ILE A 102 -18.49 3.95 -13.24
N LEU A 103 -19.19 2.99 -12.63
CA LEU A 103 -19.41 1.68 -13.24
C LEU A 103 -20.26 1.80 -14.50
N ILE A 104 -21.39 2.51 -14.45
CA ILE A 104 -22.28 2.69 -15.62
C ILE A 104 -21.53 3.36 -16.78
N LEU A 105 -20.67 4.32 -16.50
CA LEU A 105 -19.90 5.05 -17.52
C LEU A 105 -18.67 4.27 -18.02
N SER A 106 -18.04 3.46 -17.17
CA SER A 106 -16.81 2.71 -17.49
C SER A 106 -17.07 1.36 -18.15
N LEU A 107 -18.21 0.72 -17.85
CA LEU A 107 -18.55 -0.60 -18.40
C LEU A 107 -18.67 -0.62 -19.95
N PRO A 108 -19.38 0.32 -20.61
CA PRO A 108 -19.51 0.32 -22.06
C PRO A 108 -18.18 0.43 -22.83
N PRO A 109 -17.28 1.39 -22.56
CA PRO A 109 -15.99 1.47 -23.26
C PRO A 109 -15.11 0.26 -22.96
N ALA A 110 -15.11 -0.26 -21.72
CA ALA A 110 -14.39 -1.49 -21.37
C ALA A 110 -14.88 -2.69 -22.18
N TYR A 111 -16.19 -2.84 -22.37
CA TYR A 111 -16.79 -3.92 -23.15
C TYR A 111 -16.45 -3.81 -24.65
N VAL A 112 -16.56 -2.61 -25.22
CA VAL A 112 -16.23 -2.37 -26.64
C VAL A 112 -14.75 -2.63 -26.92
N LEU A 113 -13.85 -2.15 -26.07
CA LEU A 113 -12.42 -2.37 -26.19
C LEU A 113 -12.04 -3.86 -26.06
N SER A 114 -12.74 -4.59 -25.20
CA SER A 114 -12.56 -6.03 -25.02
C SER A 114 -12.99 -6.82 -26.27
N ARG A 115 -14.25 -6.67 -26.70
CA ARG A 115 -14.89 -7.58 -27.65
C ARG A 115 -14.82 -7.16 -29.11
N TYR A 116 -14.83 -5.87 -29.42
CA TYR A 116 -14.86 -5.39 -30.80
C TYR A 116 -13.45 -5.09 -31.34
N ARG A 117 -13.22 -5.39 -32.62
CA ARG A 117 -11.98 -5.08 -33.35
C ARG A 117 -12.30 -3.94 -34.33
N PHE A 118 -12.12 -2.69 -33.90
CA PHE A 118 -12.33 -1.49 -34.73
C PHE A 118 -11.01 -0.85 -35.15
N LYS A 119 -11.01 -0.12 -36.27
CA LYS A 119 -9.85 0.59 -36.80
C LYS A 119 -9.55 1.79 -35.88
N GLY A 120 -8.46 1.71 -35.09
CA GLY A 120 -8.14 2.67 -34.02
C GLY A 120 -8.03 2.08 -32.61
N ARG A 121 -8.40 0.80 -32.41
CA ARG A 121 -8.36 0.12 -31.10
C ARG A 121 -6.99 0.16 -30.41
N SER A 122 -5.89 0.08 -31.15
CA SER A 122 -4.54 0.08 -30.57
C SER A 122 -4.20 1.40 -29.87
N LEU A 123 -4.56 2.54 -30.48
CA LEU A 123 -4.34 3.86 -29.88
C LEU A 123 -5.16 4.04 -28.60
N ILE A 124 -6.45 3.70 -28.64
CA ILE A 124 -7.34 3.86 -27.49
C ILE A 124 -6.94 2.88 -26.37
N SER A 125 -6.61 1.62 -26.70
CA SER A 125 -6.17 0.63 -25.71
C SER A 125 -4.86 1.04 -25.03
N ASN A 126 -3.90 1.63 -25.75
CA ASN A 126 -2.65 2.13 -25.15
C ASN A 126 -2.88 3.32 -24.23
N LEU A 127 -3.87 4.19 -24.52
CA LEU A 127 -4.22 5.30 -23.64
C LEU A 127 -4.81 4.85 -22.29
N PHE A 128 -5.54 3.72 -22.27
CA PHE A 128 -6.13 3.18 -21.04
C PHE A 128 -5.20 2.23 -20.26
N ILE A 129 -4.18 1.66 -20.90
CA ILE A 129 -3.25 0.68 -20.32
C ILE A 129 -1.96 1.33 -19.76
N VAL A 130 -1.60 2.53 -20.25
CA VAL A 130 -0.53 3.36 -19.69
C VAL A 130 -1.08 4.22 -18.57
#